data_AF-A0A819PQ23-F1
#
_entry.id   AF-A0A819PQ23-F1
#
_cell.length_a   1.000
_cell.length_b   1.000
_cell.length_c   1.000
_cell.angle_alpha   90.00
_cell.angle_beta   90.00
_cell.angle_gamma   90.00
#
_symmetry.space_group_name_H-M   'P 1'
#
loop_
_entity.id
_entity.type
_entity.pdbx_description
1 polymer ?
#
loop_
_entity_poly.entity_id
_entity_poly.type
_entity_poly.pdbx_seq_one_letter_code
_entity_poly.pdbx_strand_id
1 'polypeptide(L)'
;MQISVLENATTEIMESVCDIFCIGQYAGICAGKCMTNTSSQTCINGTICDGYNNAVCARKCYDNYIQTCIEDHICNGTNVGTCGGECYNKLYQTCFDGIICTNMNAALCGGQCFSKTPERTCINGTVCNGFNMDTCAGNCYSKLLQQCLNDTICNGTNSGICAGTCYDRNSQKCFNEILCNGSNAGICAGKCFNNVYSQRCFDGVLCNGFNPGMCNGKCYDRLSQTCIDGVLCNSTDNAVCNGKCYNSIFQKCPQGVVCTLWPSILVCADKCYNNAYEKCVGGIVTPLYA
;
A
#
# COMPACT_ATOMS: atom_id res chain seq x y z
N MET A 1 -46.98 -101.74 10.50
CA MET A 1 -46.53 -102.09 9.13
C MET A 1 -47.24 -101.13 8.19
N GLN A 2 -46.52 -100.14 7.65
CA GLN A 2 -46.87 -99.23 6.54
C GLN A 2 -48.16 -98.38 6.67
N ILE A 3 -48.34 -97.20 6.07
CA ILE A 3 -47.55 -96.13 5.42
C ILE A 3 -48.56 -94.96 5.27
N SER A 4 -48.05 -93.74 5.20
CA SER A 4 -48.65 -92.51 4.62
C SER A 4 -49.94 -91.94 5.22
N VAL A 5 -49.80 -90.81 5.92
CA VAL A 5 -50.73 -89.68 5.72
C VAL A 5 -49.90 -88.39 5.71
N LEU A 6 -50.24 -87.53 4.74
CA LEU A 6 -49.86 -86.11 4.57
C LEU A 6 -48.56 -85.78 3.83
N GLU A 7 -48.57 -86.09 2.53
CA GLU A 7 -48.18 -85.10 1.51
C GLU A 7 -49.24 -83.97 1.52
N ASN A 8 -48.88 -82.79 2.00
CA ASN A 8 -49.39 -81.45 1.60
C ASN A 8 -49.09 -80.41 2.69
N ALA A 9 -47.83 -79.99 2.79
CA ALA A 9 -47.45 -78.73 3.45
C ALA A 9 -46.02 -78.27 3.09
N THR A 10 -45.42 -78.77 1.99
CA THR A 10 -43.98 -78.59 1.72
C THR A 10 -43.62 -77.39 0.85
N THR A 11 -44.53 -76.45 0.59
CA THR A 11 -44.26 -75.39 -0.40
C THR A 11 -44.57 -73.95 0.04
N GLU A 12 -44.89 -73.69 1.31
CA GLU A 12 -45.17 -72.31 1.80
C GLU A 12 -44.30 -71.84 2.98
N ILE A 13 -43.27 -72.60 3.39
CA ILE A 13 -42.36 -72.20 4.48
C ILE A 13 -40.90 -72.04 4.02
N MET A 14 -40.61 -72.10 2.71
CA MET A 14 -39.25 -71.97 2.17
C MET A 14 -38.84 -70.55 1.75
N GLU A 15 -39.62 -69.51 2.07
CA GLU A 15 -39.27 -68.12 1.71
C GLU A 15 -38.91 -67.20 2.89
N SER A 16 -38.83 -67.68 4.13
CA SER A 16 -38.56 -66.78 5.28
C SER A 16 -37.49 -67.23 6.28
N VAL A 17 -36.74 -68.31 6.02
CA VAL A 17 -35.76 -68.80 6.99
C VAL A 17 -34.46 -69.19 6.30
N CYS A 18 -33.65 -68.19 5.94
CA CYS A 18 -32.20 -68.40 5.81
C CYS A 18 -31.63 -68.56 7.24
N ASP A 19 -31.83 -69.74 7.82
CA ASP A 19 -31.18 -70.10 9.08
C ASP A 19 -29.67 -70.19 8.84
N ILE A 20 -28.94 -69.32 9.52
CA ILE A 20 -27.49 -69.33 9.49
C ILE A 20 -27.01 -70.46 10.40
N PHE A 21 -26.64 -71.58 9.79
CA PHE A 21 -26.02 -72.71 10.50
C PHE A 21 -24.56 -72.40 10.82
N CYS A 22 -24.30 -72.00 12.07
CA CYS A 22 -22.93 -71.84 12.59
C CYS A 22 -22.45 -73.17 13.21
N ILE A 23 -21.55 -73.87 12.52
CA ILE A 23 -21.06 -75.20 12.93
C ILE A 23 -19.65 -75.06 13.50
N GLY A 24 -19.46 -75.47 14.76
CA GLY A 24 -18.16 -75.50 15.43
C GLY A 24 -18.31 -75.49 16.96
N GLN A 25 -17.40 -76.14 17.69
CA GLN A 25 -17.45 -76.23 19.16
C GLN A 25 -17.44 -74.87 19.87
N TYR A 26 -16.95 -73.83 19.19
CA TYR A 26 -16.87 -72.46 19.68
C TYR A 26 -17.61 -71.47 18.76
N ALA A 27 -18.59 -71.94 17.99
CA ALA A 27 -19.36 -71.09 17.10
C ALA A 27 -20.53 -70.40 17.83
N GLY A 28 -20.84 -69.16 17.44
CA GLY A 28 -22.00 -68.41 17.97
C GLY A 28 -22.64 -67.52 16.91
N ILE A 29 -23.78 -66.89 17.21
CA ILE A 29 -24.48 -66.02 16.26
C ILE A 29 -24.50 -64.57 16.80
N CYS A 30 -24.20 -63.61 15.93
CA CYS A 30 -24.28 -62.17 16.20
C CYS A 30 -25.03 -61.47 15.07
N ALA A 31 -26.24 -60.96 15.33
CA ALA A 31 -27.09 -60.27 14.35
C ALA A 31 -27.18 -60.98 12.98
N GLY A 32 -27.38 -62.30 13.00
CA GLY A 32 -27.42 -63.10 11.77
C GLY A 32 -26.06 -63.20 11.07
N LYS A 33 -24.95 -63.32 11.82
CA LYS A 33 -23.62 -63.69 11.31
C LYS A 33 -22.97 -64.69 12.26
N CYS A 34 -22.21 -65.64 11.72
CA CYS A 34 -21.46 -66.59 12.53
C CYS A 34 -20.20 -65.97 13.12
N MET A 35 -20.05 -66.10 14.44
CA MET A 35 -18.79 -66.01 15.15
C MET A 35 -18.07 -67.35 15.01
N THR A 36 -16.81 -67.33 14.58
CA THR A 36 -15.97 -68.51 14.36
C THR A 36 -15.29 -69.00 15.64
N ASN A 37 -15.13 -68.13 16.65
CA ASN A 37 -14.54 -68.50 17.93
C ASN A 37 -15.04 -67.59 19.08
N THR A 38 -16.01 -68.05 19.86
CA THR A 38 -16.56 -67.36 21.03
C THR A 38 -15.56 -67.13 22.16
N SER A 39 -14.37 -67.74 22.12
CA SER A 39 -13.30 -67.51 23.11
C SER A 39 -12.49 -66.25 22.81
N SER A 40 -12.44 -65.83 21.55
CA SER A 40 -11.69 -64.66 21.08
C SER A 40 -12.58 -63.61 20.43
N GLN A 41 -13.87 -63.88 20.21
CA GLN A 41 -14.82 -62.98 19.57
C GLN A 41 -15.94 -62.59 20.52
N THR A 42 -16.30 -61.32 20.49
CA THR A 42 -17.46 -60.79 21.21
C THR A 42 -18.45 -60.16 20.24
N CYS A 43 -19.73 -60.40 20.46
CA CYS A 43 -20.81 -59.72 19.75
C CYS A 43 -21.20 -58.46 20.53
N ILE A 44 -21.02 -57.29 19.92
CA ILE A 44 -21.32 -55.99 20.53
C ILE A 44 -22.20 -55.21 19.56
N ASN A 45 -23.43 -54.86 19.96
CA ASN A 45 -24.41 -54.15 19.12
C ASN A 45 -24.54 -54.73 17.69
N GLY A 46 -24.54 -56.06 17.57
CA GLY A 46 -24.65 -56.74 16.27
C GLY A 46 -23.38 -56.72 15.40
N THR A 47 -22.24 -56.31 15.97
CA THR A 47 -20.92 -56.34 15.33
C THR A 47 -20.04 -57.37 16.03
N ILE A 48 -19.34 -58.21 15.27
CA ILE A 48 -18.40 -59.20 15.80
C ILE A 48 -17.02 -58.54 15.92
N CYS A 49 -16.45 -58.53 17.12
CA CYS A 49 -15.14 -57.95 17.41
C CYS A 49 -14.16 -59.02 17.89
N ASP A 50 -12.94 -59.02 17.35
CA ASP A 50 -11.86 -59.92 17.75
C ASP A 50 -11.02 -59.30 18.89
N GLY A 51 -10.82 -60.05 19.98
CA GLY A 51 -10.01 -59.66 21.14
C GLY A 51 -10.83 -59.25 22.37
N TYR A 52 -10.11 -58.83 23.42
CA TYR A 52 -10.67 -58.34 24.68
C TYR A 52 -10.72 -56.81 24.69
N ASN A 53 -11.59 -56.21 25.52
CA ASN A 53 -11.75 -54.75 25.68
C ASN A 53 -12.28 -54.00 24.44
N ASN A 54 -12.93 -54.70 23.51
CA ASN A 54 -13.54 -54.06 22.35
C ASN A 54 -14.81 -53.31 22.72
N ALA A 55 -15.05 -52.21 22.01
CA ALA A 55 -16.34 -51.54 21.92
C ALA A 55 -16.65 -51.26 20.43
N VAL A 56 -17.84 -50.74 20.15
CA VAL A 56 -18.30 -50.47 18.78
C VAL A 56 -18.62 -49.00 18.60
N CYS A 57 -18.05 -48.42 17.54
CA CYS A 57 -18.23 -47.04 17.10
C CYS A 57 -18.53 -47.04 15.60
N ALA A 58 -19.62 -46.42 15.14
CA ALA A 58 -20.00 -46.41 13.73
C ALA A 58 -19.92 -47.80 13.03
N ARG A 59 -20.37 -48.85 13.73
CA ARG A 59 -20.34 -50.27 13.28
C ARG A 59 -18.93 -50.85 13.05
N LYS A 60 -17.90 -50.22 13.61
CA LYS A 60 -16.52 -50.71 13.63
C LYS A 60 -16.10 -51.02 15.07
N CYS A 61 -15.37 -52.11 15.23
CA CYS A 61 -14.77 -52.47 16.52
C CYS A 61 -13.55 -51.59 16.79
N TYR A 62 -13.35 -51.22 18.05
CA TYR A 62 -12.17 -50.50 18.51
C TYR A 62 -11.77 -50.95 19.92
N ASP A 63 -10.48 -50.85 20.24
CA ASP A 63 -9.96 -51.21 21.56
C ASP A 63 -10.19 -50.05 22.53
N ASN A 64 -11.14 -50.21 23.46
CA ASN A 64 -11.52 -49.14 24.38
C ASN A 64 -10.44 -48.78 25.41
N TYR A 65 -9.35 -49.56 25.49
CA TYR A 65 -8.21 -49.29 26.36
C TYR A 65 -7.29 -48.22 25.76
N ILE A 66 -7.11 -48.22 24.43
CA ILE A 66 -6.19 -47.31 23.73
C ILE A 66 -6.89 -46.36 22.75
N GLN A 67 -8.18 -46.53 22.50
CA GLN A 67 -8.95 -45.74 21.55
C GLN A 67 -10.22 -45.18 22.18
N THR A 68 -10.66 -44.04 21.67
CA THR A 68 -11.89 -43.37 22.06
C THR A 68 -12.78 -43.20 20.84
N CYS A 69 -14.06 -43.55 20.99
CA CYS A 69 -15.09 -43.22 20.01
C CYS A 69 -15.62 -41.81 20.26
N ILE A 70 -15.60 -40.97 19.23
CA ILE A 70 -16.13 -39.60 19.27
C ILE A 70 -17.03 -39.44 18.06
N GLU A 71 -18.33 -39.31 18.31
CA GLU A 71 -19.36 -39.35 17.27
C GLU A 71 -19.23 -40.66 16.47
N ASP A 72 -18.77 -40.57 15.22
CA ASP A 72 -18.57 -41.71 14.33
C ASP A 72 -17.07 -41.99 14.03
N HIS A 73 -16.16 -41.35 14.77
CA HIS A 73 -14.71 -41.48 14.60
C HIS A 73 -14.05 -42.25 15.74
N ILE A 74 -13.15 -43.17 15.38
CA ILE A 74 -12.29 -43.89 16.33
C ILE A 74 -10.94 -43.18 16.36
N CYS A 75 -10.58 -42.64 17.51
CA CYS A 75 -9.34 -41.88 17.72
C CYS A 75 -8.41 -42.61 18.70
N ASN A 76 -7.10 -42.60 18.43
CA ASN A 76 -6.10 -43.20 19.32
C ASN A 76 -5.81 -42.28 20.53
N GLY A 77 -5.94 -42.80 21.73
CA GLY A 77 -5.72 -42.11 23.00
C GLY A 77 -7.01 -41.74 23.72
N THR A 78 -6.89 -41.30 24.97
CA THR A 78 -8.01 -40.95 25.86
C THR A 78 -8.32 -39.45 25.91
N ASN A 79 -7.36 -38.59 25.52
CA ASN A 79 -7.49 -37.14 25.51
C ASN A 79 -7.69 -36.59 24.09
N VAL A 80 -8.56 -37.22 23.32
CA VAL A 80 -8.78 -36.89 21.90
C VAL A 80 -10.11 -36.19 21.66
N GLY A 81 -10.18 -35.48 20.54
CA GLY A 81 -11.35 -34.81 19.98
C GLY A 81 -11.40 -35.02 18.47
N THR A 82 -12.49 -34.58 17.84
CA THR A 82 -12.62 -34.48 16.39
C THR A 82 -12.65 -33.01 15.97
N CYS A 83 -12.00 -32.70 14.86
CA CYS A 83 -11.93 -31.36 14.29
C CYS A 83 -11.90 -31.47 12.76
N GLY A 84 -12.94 -30.99 12.07
CA GLY A 84 -13.02 -31.12 10.62
C GLY A 84 -13.03 -32.56 10.11
N GLY A 85 -13.47 -33.52 10.94
CA GLY A 85 -13.44 -34.96 10.64
C GLY A 85 -12.14 -35.68 11.02
N GLU A 86 -11.13 -34.95 11.51
CA GLU A 86 -9.84 -35.51 11.91
C GLU A 86 -9.70 -35.60 13.43
N CYS A 87 -9.02 -36.65 13.92
CA CYS A 87 -8.72 -36.81 15.33
C CYS A 87 -7.59 -35.87 15.77
N TYR A 88 -7.76 -35.18 16.89
CA TYR A 88 -6.72 -34.33 17.49
C TYR A 88 -6.58 -34.57 18.99
N ASN A 89 -5.39 -34.33 19.54
CA ASN A 89 -5.10 -34.46 20.95
C ASN A 89 -5.35 -33.14 21.69
N LYS A 90 -6.32 -33.15 22.59
CA LYS A 90 -6.75 -31.98 23.38
C LYS A 90 -5.68 -31.48 24.36
N LEU A 91 -4.64 -32.27 24.68
CA LEU A 91 -3.56 -31.88 25.60
C LEU A 91 -2.54 -30.93 24.98
N TYR A 92 -2.38 -30.92 23.66
CA TYR A 92 -1.36 -30.09 23.01
C TYR A 92 -1.85 -29.44 21.71
N GLN A 93 -3.03 -29.79 21.21
CA GLN A 93 -3.61 -29.23 20.00
C GLN A 93 -4.94 -28.52 20.29
N THR A 94 -5.27 -27.55 19.45
CA THR A 94 -6.50 -26.77 19.53
C THR A 94 -7.22 -26.81 18.19
N CYS A 95 -8.53 -26.99 18.21
CA CYS A 95 -9.36 -26.96 17.02
C CYS A 95 -9.98 -25.58 16.83
N PHE A 96 -9.89 -25.03 15.63
CA PHE A 96 -10.58 -23.80 15.24
C PHE A 96 -11.23 -24.01 13.87
N ASP A 97 -12.56 -23.94 13.78
CA ASP A 97 -13.32 -24.05 12.53
C ASP A 97 -12.89 -25.23 11.62
N GLY A 98 -12.59 -26.38 12.22
CA GLY A 98 -12.13 -27.58 11.50
C GLY A 98 -10.62 -27.64 11.21
N ILE A 99 -9.84 -26.64 11.65
CA ILE A 99 -8.38 -26.60 11.53
C ILE A 99 -7.74 -26.98 12.86
N ILE A 100 -6.84 -27.97 12.84
CA ILE A 100 -6.08 -28.42 14.01
C ILE A 100 -4.77 -27.63 14.10
N CYS A 101 -4.60 -26.87 15.18
CA CYS A 101 -3.35 -26.18 15.50
C CYS A 101 -2.55 -26.98 16.54
N THR A 102 -1.23 -27.11 16.35
CA THR A 102 -0.36 -27.99 17.15
C THR A 102 0.12 -27.41 18.49
N ASN A 103 -0.43 -26.28 18.92
CA ASN A 103 -0.06 -25.60 20.16
C ASN A 103 -1.33 -25.16 20.91
N MET A 104 -1.36 -25.35 22.23
CA MET A 104 -2.49 -24.91 23.09
C MET A 104 -2.71 -23.40 23.10
N ASN A 105 -1.65 -22.62 22.88
CA ASN A 105 -1.74 -21.16 22.78
C ASN A 105 -1.89 -20.70 21.32
N ALA A 106 -2.38 -21.56 20.43
CA ALA A 106 -2.64 -21.16 19.05
C ALA A 106 -3.89 -20.29 18.92
N ALA A 107 -3.96 -19.52 17.85
CA ALA A 107 -5.18 -18.90 17.34
C ALA A 107 -5.15 -18.96 15.81
N LEU A 108 -6.29 -18.69 15.17
CA LEU A 108 -6.35 -18.54 13.71
C LEU A 108 -6.14 -17.09 13.29
N CYS A 109 -5.42 -16.91 12.19
CA CYS A 109 -5.30 -15.66 11.46
C CYS A 109 -5.20 -15.95 9.96
N GLY A 110 -6.14 -15.43 9.17
CA GLY A 110 -6.13 -15.67 7.72
C GLY A 110 -6.23 -17.16 7.33
N GLY A 111 -6.90 -17.96 8.15
CA GLY A 111 -7.00 -19.42 7.96
C GLY A 111 -5.75 -20.20 8.35
N GLN A 112 -4.74 -19.57 8.96
CA GLN A 112 -3.54 -20.24 9.43
C GLN A 112 -3.41 -20.17 10.95
N CYS A 113 -2.91 -21.26 11.53
CA CYS A 113 -2.56 -21.32 12.94
C CYS A 113 -1.34 -20.44 13.23
N PHE A 114 -1.41 -19.65 14.30
CA PHE A 114 -0.26 -18.94 14.84
C PHE A 114 -0.22 -19.03 16.37
N SER A 115 0.98 -19.06 16.94
CA SER A 115 1.16 -19.00 18.39
C SER A 115 0.87 -17.59 18.90
N LYS A 116 -0.15 -17.45 19.73
CA LYS A 116 -0.53 -16.22 20.39
C LYS A 116 0.51 -15.88 21.47
N THR A 117 1.18 -14.75 21.29
CA THR A 117 2.05 -14.14 22.31
C THR A 117 1.63 -12.67 22.47
N PRO A 118 2.01 -11.99 23.56
CA PRO A 118 1.67 -10.57 23.75
C PRO A 118 2.12 -9.66 22.61
N GLU A 119 3.20 -10.04 21.92
CA GLU A 119 3.78 -9.30 20.80
C GLU A 119 3.23 -9.76 19.44
N ARG A 120 2.42 -10.82 19.36
CA ARG A 120 1.90 -11.34 18.10
C ARG A 120 0.39 -11.20 18.04
N THR A 121 -0.08 -10.35 17.14
CA THR A 121 -1.51 -10.06 16.99
C THR A 121 -1.97 -10.36 15.57
N CYS A 122 -3.17 -10.90 15.43
CA CYS A 122 -3.82 -11.02 14.14
C CYS A 122 -4.55 -9.72 13.82
N ILE A 123 -4.27 -9.13 12.66
CA ILE A 123 -4.90 -7.91 12.17
C ILE A 123 -5.30 -8.15 10.72
N ASN A 124 -6.60 -8.08 10.41
CA ASN A 124 -7.15 -8.31 9.06
C ASN A 124 -6.61 -9.58 8.37
N GLY A 125 -6.49 -10.69 9.11
CA GLY A 125 -5.98 -11.96 8.58
C GLY A 125 -4.47 -12.04 8.41
N THR A 126 -3.72 -11.01 8.82
CA THR A 126 -2.25 -11.01 8.83
C THR A 126 -1.72 -11.05 10.26
N VAL A 127 -0.72 -11.91 10.52
CA VAL A 127 -0.06 -11.95 11.83
C VAL A 127 1.03 -10.89 11.89
N CYS A 128 0.85 -9.90 12.76
CA CYS A 128 1.81 -8.83 12.99
C CYS A 128 2.58 -9.05 14.29
N ASN A 129 3.89 -8.77 14.25
CA ASN A 129 4.77 -8.83 15.40
C ASN A 129 5.10 -7.41 15.89
N GLY A 130 4.97 -7.17 17.20
CA GLY A 130 5.22 -5.89 17.86
C GLY A 130 3.97 -5.26 18.48
N PHE A 131 4.16 -4.11 19.12
CA PHE A 131 3.09 -3.33 19.73
C PHE A 131 2.62 -2.20 18.79
N ASN A 132 1.34 -1.82 18.89
CA ASN A 132 0.74 -0.75 18.08
C ASN A 132 0.85 -1.00 16.56
N MET A 133 0.75 -2.27 16.16
CA MET A 133 0.78 -2.65 14.76
C MET A 133 -0.57 -2.39 14.09
N ASP A 134 -0.53 -2.24 12.77
CA ASP A 134 -1.69 -2.27 11.88
C ASP A 134 -1.28 -2.88 10.54
N THR A 135 -2.24 -2.99 9.62
CA THR A 135 -2.00 -3.54 8.28
C THR A 135 -2.28 -2.52 7.18
N CYS A 136 -1.45 -2.53 6.15
CA CYS A 136 -1.59 -1.74 4.93
C CYS A 136 -1.28 -2.64 3.74
N ALA A 137 -2.25 -2.85 2.85
CA ALA A 137 -2.11 -3.77 1.72
C ALA A 137 -1.58 -5.17 2.12
N GLY A 138 -2.08 -5.71 3.24
CA GLY A 138 -1.66 -7.02 3.77
C GLY A 138 -0.29 -7.04 4.46
N ASN A 139 0.40 -5.91 4.58
CA ASN A 139 1.69 -5.80 5.27
C ASN A 139 1.53 -5.11 6.63
N CYS A 140 2.21 -5.65 7.64
CA CYS A 140 2.22 -5.08 8.97
C CYS A 140 3.10 -3.83 9.05
N TYR A 141 2.64 -2.79 9.74
CA TYR A 141 3.42 -1.59 10.04
C TYR A 141 3.18 -1.07 11.46
N SER A 142 4.14 -0.32 12.01
CA SER A 142 4.00 0.29 13.34
C SER A 142 3.34 1.66 13.24
N LYS A 143 2.16 1.84 13.83
CA LYS A 143 1.45 3.14 13.85
C LYS A 143 2.20 4.26 14.58
N LEU A 144 3.17 3.90 15.43
CA LEU A 144 4.00 4.87 16.14
C LEU A 144 5.07 5.50 15.24
N LEU A 145 5.53 4.76 14.23
CA LEU A 145 6.69 5.13 13.42
C LEU A 145 6.33 5.35 11.95
N GLN A 146 5.19 4.82 11.50
CA GLN A 146 4.82 4.70 10.11
C GLN A 146 3.32 4.97 9.94
N GLN A 147 2.92 5.24 8.70
CA GLN A 147 1.53 5.42 8.31
C GLN A 147 1.25 4.71 6.98
N CYS A 148 0.00 4.32 6.78
CA CYS A 148 -0.49 3.79 5.52
C CYS A 148 -1.10 4.91 4.67
N LEU A 149 -0.59 5.12 3.46
CA LEU A 149 -1.09 6.10 2.51
C LEU A 149 -1.26 5.43 1.15
N ASN A 150 -2.50 5.34 0.64
CA ASN A 150 -2.82 4.69 -0.63
C ASN A 150 -2.11 3.34 -0.80
N ASP A 151 -2.36 2.41 0.13
CA ASP A 151 -1.77 1.06 0.13
C ASP A 151 -0.24 1.01 0.26
N THR A 152 0.40 2.15 0.56
CA THR A 152 1.85 2.26 0.73
C THR A 152 2.18 2.60 2.18
N ILE A 153 3.12 1.85 2.78
CA ILE A 153 3.62 2.14 4.13
C ILE A 153 4.74 3.18 4.02
N CYS A 154 4.53 4.34 4.64
CA CYS A 154 5.52 5.41 4.70
C CYS A 154 6.12 5.54 6.11
N ASN A 155 7.43 5.78 6.16
CA ASN A 155 8.13 6.09 7.41
C ASN A 155 7.85 7.53 7.84
N GLY A 156 7.64 7.71 9.14
CA GLY A 156 7.23 8.97 9.75
C GLY A 156 5.72 9.14 9.75
N THR A 157 5.19 9.84 10.75
CA THR A 157 3.76 10.16 10.86
C THR A 157 3.36 11.39 10.04
N ASN A 158 4.34 12.16 9.52
CA ASN A 158 4.11 13.35 8.68
C ASN A 158 4.60 13.17 7.24
N SER A 159 4.51 11.97 6.70
CA SER A 159 4.77 11.69 5.28
C SER A 159 3.57 12.01 4.38
N GLY A 160 3.83 12.16 3.09
CA GLY A 160 2.85 12.17 2.01
C GLY A 160 3.25 11.19 0.90
N ILE A 161 2.40 11.05 -0.10
CA ILE A 161 2.73 10.33 -1.34
C ILE A 161 2.85 11.34 -2.48
N CYS A 162 3.92 11.24 -3.25
CA CYS A 162 4.16 12.01 -4.47
C CYS A 162 4.62 11.04 -5.56
N ALA A 163 3.90 10.95 -6.68
CA ALA A 163 4.19 10.00 -7.76
C ALA A 163 4.41 8.55 -7.26
N GLY A 164 3.56 8.09 -6.34
CA GLY A 164 3.67 6.76 -5.74
C GLY A 164 4.82 6.58 -4.74
N THR A 165 5.60 7.62 -4.45
CA THR A 165 6.72 7.55 -3.50
C THR A 165 6.41 8.31 -2.21
N CYS A 166 6.76 7.72 -1.08
CA CYS A 166 6.69 8.37 0.22
C CYS A 166 7.67 9.54 0.31
N TYR A 167 7.22 10.65 0.89
CA TYR A 167 8.07 11.82 1.16
C TYR A 167 7.74 12.45 2.51
N ASP A 168 8.70 13.11 3.15
CA ASP A 168 8.48 13.82 4.42
C ASP A 168 7.97 15.25 4.16
N ARG A 169 6.76 15.56 4.65
CA ARG A 169 6.13 16.87 4.42
C ARG A 169 6.84 18.01 5.17
N ASN A 170 7.66 17.72 6.18
CA ASN A 170 8.45 18.74 6.87
C ASN A 170 9.63 19.23 6.03
N SER A 171 10.23 18.32 5.25
CA SER A 171 11.47 18.57 4.54
C SER A 171 11.30 18.62 3.02
N GLN A 172 10.14 18.24 2.48
CA GLN A 172 9.90 18.14 1.04
C GLN A 172 8.47 18.57 0.66
N LYS A 173 8.28 18.94 -0.61
CA LYS A 173 6.99 19.32 -1.20
C LYS A 173 6.73 18.58 -2.50
N CYS A 174 5.49 18.20 -2.73
CA CYS A 174 5.05 17.59 -3.99
C CYS A 174 4.29 18.62 -4.83
N PHE A 175 4.65 18.74 -6.11
CA PHE A 175 4.00 19.62 -7.08
C PHE A 175 3.66 18.81 -8.33
N ASN A 176 2.40 18.48 -8.57
CA ASN A 176 1.96 17.71 -9.74
C ASN A 176 2.91 16.52 -10.03
N GLU A 177 3.07 15.63 -9.05
CA GLU A 177 3.94 14.45 -9.14
C GLU A 177 5.46 14.73 -9.11
N ILE A 178 5.89 15.99 -9.02
CA ILE A 178 7.31 16.35 -8.89
C ILE A 178 7.64 16.59 -7.42
N LEU A 179 8.53 15.78 -6.87
CA LEU A 179 9.00 15.90 -5.49
C LEU A 179 10.20 16.86 -5.41
N CYS A 180 10.06 17.90 -4.59
CA CYS A 180 11.09 18.91 -4.37
C CYS A 180 11.57 18.92 -2.93
N ASN A 181 12.89 18.98 -2.72
CA ASN A 181 13.51 19.07 -1.41
C ASN A 181 13.50 20.51 -0.88
N GLY A 182 13.23 20.64 0.41
CA GLY A 182 13.13 21.90 1.15
C GLY A 182 11.68 22.28 1.44
N SER A 183 11.40 22.68 2.69
CA SER A 183 10.10 23.22 3.09
C SER A 183 9.69 24.48 2.32
N ASN A 184 10.68 25.21 1.79
CA ASN A 184 10.50 26.41 0.97
C ASN A 184 10.65 26.16 -0.54
N ALA A 185 10.59 24.89 -0.96
CA ALA A 185 10.62 24.54 -2.36
C ALA A 185 9.40 25.11 -3.11
N GLY A 186 9.62 25.45 -4.37
CA GLY A 186 8.61 25.79 -5.37
C GLY A 186 8.94 25.10 -6.70
N ILE A 187 8.06 25.27 -7.68
CA ILE A 187 8.26 24.76 -9.04
C ILE A 187 8.25 25.88 -10.07
N CYS A 188 9.19 25.83 -11.02
CA CYS A 188 9.29 26.78 -12.12
C CYS A 188 9.63 26.01 -13.41
N ALA A 189 8.75 26.08 -14.42
CA ALA A 189 8.87 25.30 -15.66
C ALA A 189 9.26 23.82 -15.44
N GLY A 190 8.55 23.16 -14.52
CA GLY A 190 8.77 21.75 -14.20
C GLY A 190 10.03 21.44 -13.40
N LYS A 191 10.78 22.46 -12.93
CA LYS A 191 11.98 22.27 -12.11
C LYS A 191 11.77 22.79 -10.70
N CYS A 192 12.26 22.03 -9.72
CA CYS A 192 12.31 22.46 -8.34
C CYS A 192 13.26 23.64 -8.16
N PHE A 193 12.86 24.60 -7.35
CA PHE A 193 13.70 25.70 -6.90
C PHE A 193 13.41 26.00 -5.42
N ASN A 194 14.30 26.70 -4.73
CA ASN A 194 14.13 27.00 -3.31
C ASN A 194 14.08 28.51 -3.11
N ASN A 195 12.95 28.98 -2.57
CA ASN A 195 12.67 30.40 -2.36
C ASN A 195 13.65 31.09 -1.38
N VAL A 196 14.34 30.33 -0.53
CA VAL A 196 15.32 30.88 0.42
C VAL A 196 16.58 31.37 -0.29
N TYR A 197 17.00 30.73 -1.38
CA TYR A 197 18.25 31.05 -2.08
C TYR A 197 18.08 32.17 -3.10
N SER A 198 17.21 33.15 -2.83
CA SER A 198 17.10 34.32 -3.69
C SER A 198 16.70 33.90 -5.12
N GLN A 199 15.77 32.95 -5.25
CA GLN A 199 15.26 32.44 -6.52
C GLN A 199 13.79 32.84 -6.67
N ARG A 200 13.40 33.34 -7.84
CA ARG A 200 12.00 33.62 -8.17
C ARG A 200 11.66 33.13 -9.57
N CYS A 201 10.47 32.58 -9.70
CA CYS A 201 9.90 32.21 -11.00
C CYS A 201 9.05 33.36 -11.53
N PHE A 202 9.29 33.76 -12.78
CA PHE A 202 8.41 34.68 -13.51
C PHE A 202 8.06 34.04 -14.85
N ASP A 203 6.77 33.79 -15.10
CA ASP A 203 6.25 33.22 -16.34
C ASP A 203 7.03 31.98 -16.85
N GLY A 204 7.43 31.11 -15.92
CA GLY A 204 8.19 29.88 -16.22
C GLY A 204 9.71 30.06 -16.34
N VAL A 205 10.24 31.27 -16.16
CA VAL A 205 11.69 31.51 -16.13
C VAL A 205 12.16 31.69 -14.69
N LEU A 206 13.14 30.88 -14.29
CA LEU A 206 13.75 30.95 -12.96
C LEU A 206 14.86 32.00 -12.95
N CYS A 207 14.68 33.05 -12.16
CA CYS A 207 15.67 34.10 -11.93
C CYS A 207 16.32 33.94 -10.56
N ASN A 208 17.65 34.01 -10.55
CA ASN A 208 18.47 34.00 -9.34
C ASN A 208 18.93 35.43 -9.02
N GLY A 209 19.03 35.78 -7.74
CA GLY A 209 19.50 37.08 -7.25
C GLY A 209 18.68 37.57 -6.06
N PHE A 210 19.23 38.46 -5.24
CA PHE A 210 18.56 38.93 -4.02
C PHE A 210 17.23 39.64 -4.30
N ASN A 211 17.14 40.37 -5.41
CA ASN A 211 15.93 41.05 -5.84
C ASN A 211 15.74 40.99 -7.37
N PRO A 212 15.44 39.80 -7.92
CA PRO A 212 15.38 39.62 -9.35
C PRO A 212 14.09 40.24 -9.89
N GLY A 213 14.16 40.80 -11.08
CA GLY A 213 13.05 41.19 -11.91
C GLY A 213 13.06 40.46 -13.25
N MET A 214 12.00 40.67 -14.02
CA MET A 214 11.85 40.14 -15.38
C MET A 214 11.62 41.33 -16.32
N CYS A 215 12.42 41.40 -17.39
CA CYS A 215 12.29 42.42 -18.43
C CYS A 215 12.35 41.72 -19.80
N ASN A 216 11.23 41.68 -20.53
CA ASN A 216 11.12 41.01 -21.83
C ASN A 216 11.74 39.59 -21.85
N GLY A 217 11.38 38.77 -20.85
CA GLY A 217 11.85 37.39 -20.74
C GLY A 217 13.29 37.23 -20.22
N LYS A 218 13.98 38.31 -19.86
CA LYS A 218 15.32 38.27 -19.24
C LYS A 218 15.27 38.64 -17.77
N CYS A 219 15.92 37.82 -16.96
CA CYS A 219 16.17 38.12 -15.56
C CYS A 219 17.11 39.32 -15.42
N TYR A 220 16.82 40.20 -14.46
CA TYR A 220 17.69 41.33 -14.14
C TYR A 220 17.72 41.58 -12.63
N ASP A 221 18.75 42.27 -12.14
CA ASP A 221 18.85 42.68 -10.73
C ASP A 221 18.22 44.06 -10.51
N ARG A 222 17.13 44.12 -9.74
CA ARG A 222 16.41 45.37 -9.47
C ARG A 222 17.20 46.36 -8.60
N LEU A 223 18.31 45.94 -7.99
CA LEU A 223 19.18 46.83 -7.22
C LEU A 223 20.13 47.65 -8.12
N SER A 224 20.47 47.13 -9.30
CA SER A 224 21.45 47.73 -10.21
C SER A 224 20.89 48.06 -11.58
N GLN A 225 19.70 47.55 -11.92
CA GLN A 225 19.09 47.70 -13.23
C GLN A 225 17.59 48.03 -13.12
N THR A 226 17.07 48.72 -14.14
CA THR A 226 15.64 49.04 -14.26
C THR A 226 15.11 48.61 -15.62
N CYS A 227 13.84 48.22 -15.67
CA CYS A 227 13.14 47.87 -16.91
C CYS A 227 12.12 48.96 -17.22
N ILE A 228 12.31 49.66 -18.33
CA ILE A 228 11.46 50.78 -18.75
C ILE A 228 10.99 50.48 -20.18
N ASP A 229 9.68 50.37 -20.38
CA ASP A 229 9.06 50.02 -21.67
C ASP A 229 9.67 48.77 -22.32
N GLY A 230 10.06 47.78 -21.51
CA GLY A 230 10.68 46.54 -21.97
C GLY A 230 12.18 46.63 -22.29
N VAL A 231 12.82 47.77 -22.06
CA VAL A 231 14.26 47.98 -22.22
C VAL A 231 14.96 47.90 -20.86
N LEU A 232 16.00 47.08 -20.77
CA LEU A 232 16.81 46.94 -19.56
C LEU A 232 17.94 47.96 -19.51
N CYS A 233 17.99 48.76 -18.45
CA CYS A 233 18.96 49.83 -18.25
C CYS A 233 19.80 49.60 -16.99
N ASN A 234 21.13 49.83 -17.06
CA ASN A 234 22.10 49.55 -15.99
C ASN A 234 22.15 50.59 -14.85
N SER A 235 21.07 51.33 -14.62
CA SER A 235 20.94 52.25 -13.50
C SER A 235 19.47 52.59 -13.30
N THR A 236 19.07 52.81 -12.05
CA THR A 236 17.72 53.26 -11.69
C THR A 236 17.40 54.68 -12.16
N ASP A 237 18.42 55.50 -12.42
CA ASP A 237 18.25 56.89 -12.89
C ASP A 237 18.15 57.02 -14.41
N ASN A 238 18.21 55.89 -15.11
CA ASN A 238 18.07 55.87 -16.56
C ASN A 238 16.61 56.03 -16.97
N ALA A 239 16.40 56.64 -18.13
CA ALA A 239 15.14 56.67 -18.85
C ALA A 239 15.34 56.05 -20.25
N VAL A 240 14.25 55.84 -20.98
CA VAL A 240 14.29 55.24 -22.32
C VAL A 240 13.85 56.25 -23.38
N CYS A 241 14.62 56.32 -24.46
CA CYS A 241 14.40 57.17 -25.61
C CYS A 241 14.55 56.32 -26.87
N ASN A 242 13.46 56.08 -27.61
CA ASN A 242 13.46 55.23 -28.81
C ASN A 242 14.18 53.88 -28.62
N GLY A 243 13.88 53.19 -27.52
CA GLY A 243 14.46 51.89 -27.21
C GLY A 243 15.88 51.91 -26.64
N LYS A 244 16.48 53.09 -26.42
CA LYS A 244 17.82 53.24 -25.83
C LYS A 244 17.76 53.85 -24.44
N CYS A 245 18.55 53.28 -23.53
CA CYS A 245 18.75 53.85 -22.20
C CYS A 245 19.57 55.14 -22.28
N TYR A 246 19.17 56.15 -21.53
CA TYR A 246 19.93 57.38 -21.32
C TYR A 246 19.85 57.82 -19.86
N ASN A 247 20.85 58.53 -19.36
CA ASN A 247 20.85 59.02 -17.99
C ASN A 247 20.06 60.33 -17.90
N SER A 248 18.92 60.32 -17.22
CA SER A 248 18.00 61.48 -17.13
C SER A 248 18.58 62.66 -16.35
N ILE A 249 19.63 62.44 -15.54
CA ILE A 249 20.35 63.48 -14.80
C ILE A 249 21.27 64.29 -15.72
N PHE A 250 21.81 63.67 -16.78
CA PHE A 250 22.80 64.29 -17.68
C PHE A 250 22.32 64.48 -19.11
N GLN A 251 21.19 63.88 -19.49
CA GLN A 251 20.70 63.84 -20.86
C GLN A 251 19.18 64.06 -20.93
N LYS A 252 18.68 64.51 -22.09
CA LYS A 252 17.26 64.67 -22.43
C LYS A 252 16.92 63.91 -23.70
N CYS A 253 15.63 63.64 -23.93
CA CYS A 253 15.12 62.99 -25.14
C CYS A 253 14.15 63.90 -25.94
N PRO A 254 14.59 65.09 -26.42
CA PRO A 254 13.76 65.87 -27.34
C PRO A 254 13.53 65.09 -28.65
N GLN A 255 12.29 65.03 -29.11
CA GLN A 255 11.91 64.42 -30.40
C GLN A 255 12.47 63.00 -30.63
N GLY A 256 12.70 62.22 -29.57
CA GLY A 256 13.22 60.86 -29.68
C GLY A 256 14.73 60.74 -29.89
N VAL A 257 15.50 61.83 -29.73
CA VAL A 257 16.96 61.84 -29.82
C VAL A 257 17.57 62.10 -28.44
N VAL A 258 18.52 61.26 -28.02
CA VAL A 258 19.24 61.43 -26.74
C VAL A 258 20.29 62.52 -26.88
N CYS A 259 20.15 63.58 -26.10
CA CYS A 259 21.03 64.75 -26.10
C CYS A 259 21.61 65.02 -24.72
N THR A 260 22.88 65.39 -24.65
CA THR A 260 23.51 65.87 -23.41
C THR A 260 22.87 67.19 -22.96
N LEU A 261 22.70 67.37 -21.65
CA LEU A 261 22.13 68.60 -21.09
C LEU A 261 23.00 69.82 -21.38
N TRP A 262 22.50 70.69 -22.26
CA TRP A 262 22.95 72.06 -22.44
C TRP A 262 21.78 73.03 -22.22
N PRO A 263 22.04 74.29 -21.82
CA PRO A 263 20.98 75.28 -21.55
C PRO A 263 19.99 75.48 -22.70
N SER A 264 20.44 75.28 -23.95
CA SER A 264 19.64 75.53 -25.16
C SER A 264 19.77 74.42 -26.21
N ILE A 265 19.60 73.17 -25.77
CA ILE A 265 19.65 71.98 -26.63
C ILE A 265 18.39 71.87 -27.51
N LEU A 266 18.57 71.73 -28.82
CA LEU A 266 17.52 71.47 -29.82
C LEU A 266 17.89 70.26 -30.68
N VAL A 267 16.93 69.74 -31.46
CA VAL A 267 17.13 68.63 -32.39
C VAL A 267 16.96 69.11 -33.83
N CYS A 268 17.87 68.68 -34.68
CA CYS A 268 17.86 68.89 -36.13
C CYS A 268 18.02 67.52 -36.80
N ALA A 269 16.96 67.01 -37.42
CA ALA A 269 16.85 65.64 -37.90
C ALA A 269 17.12 64.62 -36.77
N ASP A 270 18.29 64.01 -36.73
CA ASP A 270 18.73 63.00 -35.76
C ASP A 270 19.87 63.49 -34.85
N LYS A 271 20.23 64.78 -34.92
CA LYS A 271 21.36 65.37 -34.19
C LYS A 271 20.91 66.43 -33.20
N CYS A 272 21.54 66.40 -32.05
CA CYS A 272 21.44 67.44 -31.04
C CYS A 272 22.37 68.59 -31.39
N TYR A 273 21.91 69.83 -31.24
CA TYR A 273 22.72 71.02 -31.43
C TYR A 273 22.43 72.08 -30.38
N ASN A 274 23.40 72.96 -30.14
CA ASN A 274 23.23 74.08 -29.21
C ASN A 274 22.88 75.34 -29.99
N ASN A 275 21.67 75.88 -29.81
CA ASN A 275 21.24 77.06 -30.57
C ASN A 275 22.01 78.35 -30.26
N ALA A 276 22.85 78.35 -29.21
CA ALA A 276 23.75 79.44 -28.89
C ALA A 276 24.98 79.47 -29.80
N TYR A 277 25.34 78.33 -30.40
CA TYR A 277 26.56 78.17 -31.21
C TYR A 277 26.29 77.66 -32.63
N GLU A 278 25.14 77.03 -32.87
CA GLU A 278 24.80 76.31 -34.10
C GLU A 278 23.36 76.61 -34.54
N LYS A 279 23.07 76.42 -35.83
CA LYS A 279 21.72 76.51 -36.42
C LYS A 279 21.39 75.28 -37.27
N CYS A 280 20.11 74.96 -37.35
CA CYS A 280 19.58 73.89 -38.19
C CYS A 280 19.07 74.47 -39.53
N VAL A 281 19.65 74.01 -40.66
CA VAL A 281 19.22 74.38 -42.01
C VAL A 281 19.01 73.11 -42.83
N GLY A 282 17.78 72.84 -43.26
CA GLY A 282 17.45 71.67 -44.09
C GLY A 282 17.79 70.31 -43.43
N GLY A 283 17.76 70.22 -42.10
CA GLY A 283 18.14 69.00 -41.37
C GLY A 283 19.64 68.87 -41.09
N ILE A 284 20.46 69.86 -41.46
CA ILE A 284 21.90 69.89 -41.20
C ILE A 284 22.22 70.93 -40.13
N VAL A 285 23.03 70.52 -39.15
CA VAL A 285 23.57 71.40 -38.10
C VAL A 285 24.79 72.13 -38.66
N THR A 286 24.77 73.47 -38.62
CA THR A 286 25.87 74.34 -39.08
C THR A 286 26.27 75.32 -37.96
N PRO A 287 27.55 75.66 -37.77
CA PRO A 287 27.96 76.68 -36.81
C PRO A 287 27.34 78.05 -37.14
N LEU A 288 27.02 78.84 -36.11
CA LEU A 288 26.58 80.23 -36.26
C LEU A 288 27.72 81.16 -36.68
N TYR A 289 28.93 80.83 -36.25
CA TYR A 289 30.17 81.54 -36.55
C TYR A 289 31.03 80.64 -37.46
N ALA A 290 30.67 80.58 -38.73
CA ALA A 290 31.48 79.96 -39.79
C ALA A 290 31.97 81.03 -40.75
#